data_AF-A0A4V2WG73-F1
#
_entry.id   AF-A0A4V2WG73-F1
#
_cell.length_a   1.000
_cell.length_b   1.000
_cell.length_c   1.000
_cell.angle_alpha   90.00
_cell.angle_beta   90.00
_cell.angle_gamma   90.00
#
_symmetry.space_group_name_H-M   'P 1'
#
loop_
_entity.id
_entity.type
_entity.pdbx_description
1 polymer ?
#
loop_
_entity_poly.entity_id
_entity_poly.type
_entity_poly.pdbx_seq_one_letter_code
_entity_poly.pdbx_strand_id
1 'polypeptide(L)'
;MINSINRVLYNKTVQTPVVNLVLSVLVRVLIAGVYLGAGISKIFNYAGTQQYMEHMGVSGALLPLVIVVEVAGGLALIIGFMTRLAALGLAIFSIIAAVIFHGGGDQTQQTFFMMNLSMAGGLLSLFLHGAGRIAFDRAQPD
;
A
#
# COMPACT_ATOMS: atom_id res chain seq x y z
N MET A 1 -29.25 24.51 7.86
CA MET A 1 -28.36 25.59 7.37
C MET A 1 -26.87 25.29 7.57
N ILE A 2 -26.43 24.76 8.72
CA ILE A 2 -25.03 24.34 8.93
C ILE A 2 -24.61 23.21 7.96
N ASN A 3 -25.50 22.25 7.68
CA ASN A 3 -25.24 21.16 6.74
C ASN A 3 -25.06 21.61 5.29
N SER A 4 -25.69 22.72 4.85
CA SER A 4 -25.57 23.21 3.47
C SER A 4 -24.28 24.01 3.28
N ILE A 5 -23.85 24.77 4.28
CA ILE A 5 -22.59 25.53 4.25
C ILE A 5 -21.39 24.57 4.27
N ASN A 6 -21.40 23.55 5.12
CA ASN A 6 -20.34 22.53 5.16
C ASN A 6 -20.23 21.77 3.83
N ARG A 7 -21.36 21.49 3.17
CA ARG A 7 -21.39 20.81 1.86
C ARG A 7 -20.83 21.68 0.73
N VAL A 8 -21.13 22.99 0.74
CA VAL A 8 -20.61 23.94 -0.25
C VAL A 8 -19.12 24.19 -0.07
N LEU A 9 -18.65 24.35 1.18
CA LEU A 9 -17.23 24.51 1.49
C LEU A 9 -16.44 23.24 1.18
N TYR A 10 -16.98 22.05 1.51
CA TYR A 10 -16.38 20.77 1.13
C TYR A 10 -16.24 20.62 -0.39
N ASN A 11 -17.31 20.90 -1.14
CA ASN A 11 -17.27 20.79 -2.60
C ASN A 11 -16.38 21.86 -3.26
N LYS A 12 -16.28 23.07 -2.71
CA LYS A 12 -15.39 24.12 -3.26
C LYS A 12 -13.92 23.94 -2.91
N THR A 13 -13.60 23.44 -1.71
CA THR A 13 -12.22 23.37 -1.21
C THR A 13 -11.59 22.00 -1.46
N VAL A 14 -12.35 20.91 -1.31
CA VAL A 14 -11.84 19.53 -1.41
C VAL A 14 -12.01 18.96 -2.81
N GLN A 15 -13.06 19.33 -3.55
CA GLN A 15 -13.33 18.77 -4.88
C GLN A 15 -12.82 19.62 -6.06
N THR A 16 -11.77 20.43 -5.85
CA THR A 16 -11.11 21.02 -7.01
C THR A 16 -10.35 19.93 -7.77
N PRO A 17 -10.33 19.96 -9.12
CA PRO A 17 -9.59 18.99 -9.91
C PRO A 17 -8.12 18.89 -9.51
N VAL A 18 -7.49 20.01 -9.14
CA VAL A 18 -6.09 20.07 -8.69
C VAL A 18 -5.90 19.38 -7.34
N VAL A 19 -6.79 19.60 -6.37
CA VAL A 19 -6.69 18.91 -5.06
C VAL A 19 -6.82 17.40 -5.24
N ASN A 20 -7.78 16.93 -6.04
CA ASN A 20 -7.95 15.50 -6.32
C ASN A 20 -6.70 14.89 -7.00
N LEU A 21 -6.06 15.64 -7.90
CA LEU A 21 -4.82 15.22 -8.56
C LEU A 21 -3.68 15.04 -7.55
N VAL A 22 -3.45 16.07 -6.73
CA VAL A 22 -2.38 16.06 -5.73
C VAL A 22 -2.60 14.94 -4.72
N LEU A 23 -3.81 14.82 -4.17
CA LEU A 23 -4.14 13.79 -3.18
C LEU A 23 -4.00 12.38 -3.76
N SER A 24 -4.42 12.14 -5.00
CA SER A 24 -4.27 10.83 -5.66
C SER A 24 -2.80 10.40 -5.79
N VAL A 25 -1.91 11.32 -6.16
CA VAL A 25 -0.47 11.02 -6.24
C VAL A 25 0.11 10.81 -4.85
N LEU A 26 -0.22 11.68 -3.89
CA LEU A 26 0.27 11.56 -2.51
C LEU A 26 -0.13 10.24 -1.87
N VAL A 27 -1.39 9.80 -2.00
CA VAL A 27 -1.84 8.50 -1.48
C VAL A 27 -1.00 7.36 -2.05
N ARG A 28 -0.77 7.35 -3.37
CA ARG A 28 0.05 6.32 -4.02
C ARG A 28 1.50 6.34 -3.54
N VAL A 29 2.12 7.51 -3.48
CA VAL A 29 3.52 7.66 -3.06
C VAL A 29 3.72 7.28 -1.61
N LEU A 30 2.85 7.74 -0.70
CA LEU A 30 2.95 7.45 0.73
C LEU A 30 2.76 5.96 1.01
N ILE A 31 1.75 5.35 0.39
CA ILE A 31 1.52 3.90 0.54
C ILE A 31 2.67 3.10 -0.07
N ALA A 32 3.07 3.43 -1.31
CA ALA A 32 4.17 2.74 -1.99
C ALA A 32 5.50 2.85 -1.24
N GLY A 33 5.76 3.99 -0.58
CA GLY A 33 6.98 4.22 0.19
C GLY A 33 7.21 3.16 1.27
N VAL A 34 6.14 2.68 1.92
CA VAL A 34 6.22 1.61 2.92
C VAL A 34 6.71 0.31 2.29
N TYR A 35 6.15 -0.09 1.14
CA TYR A 35 6.52 -1.32 0.45
C TYR A 35 7.91 -1.24 -0.20
N LEU A 36 8.25 -0.11 -0.82
CA LEU A 36 9.59 0.10 -1.36
C LEU A 36 10.64 0.05 -0.25
N GLY A 37 10.40 0.74 0.86
CA GLY A 37 11.29 0.70 2.02
C GLY A 37 11.45 -0.72 2.56
N ALA A 38 10.36 -1.47 2.71
CA ALA A 38 10.39 -2.85 3.15
C ALA A 38 11.17 -3.77 2.19
N GLY A 39 10.87 -3.71 0.89
CA GLY A 39 11.52 -4.55 -0.13
C GLY A 39 13.01 -4.22 -0.30
N ILE A 40 13.37 -2.93 -0.33
CA ILE A 40 14.77 -2.49 -0.39
C ILE A 40 15.54 -2.95 0.86
N SER A 41 14.93 -2.84 2.05
CA SER A 41 15.55 -3.32 3.29
C SER A 41 15.81 -4.83 3.24
N LYS A 42 14.92 -5.62 2.63
CA LYS A 42 15.12 -7.06 2.41
C LYS A 42 16.24 -7.37 1.42
N ILE A 43 16.47 -6.52 0.41
CA ILE A 43 17.62 -6.67 -0.49
C ILE A 43 18.93 -6.48 0.28
N PHE A 44 19.02 -5.44 1.11
CA PHE A 44 20.23 -5.16 1.89
C PHE A 44 20.43 -6.11 3.08
N ASN A 45 19.36 -6.65 3.65
CA ASN A 45 19.39 -7.62 4.74
C ASN A 45 18.85 -9.00 4.29
N TYR A 46 19.34 -9.48 3.15
CA TYR A 46 18.80 -10.69 2.53
C TYR A 46 18.93 -11.93 3.41
N ALA A 47 20.14 -12.23 3.89
CA ALA A 47 20.40 -13.42 4.71
C ALA A 47 19.60 -13.39 6.03
N GLY A 48 19.54 -12.24 6.71
CA GLY A 48 18.77 -12.10 7.95
C GLY A 48 17.27 -12.26 7.73
N THR A 49 16.74 -11.73 6.63
CA THR A 49 15.32 -11.91 6.27
C THR A 49 15.02 -13.36 5.93
N GLN A 50 15.91 -14.02 5.17
CA GLN A 50 15.74 -15.42 4.79
C GLN A 50 15.67 -16.33 6.02
N GLN A 51 16.60 -16.16 6.97
CA GLN A 51 16.60 -16.90 8.22
C GLN A 51 15.34 -16.62 9.04
N TYR A 52 14.91 -15.36 9.11
CA TYR A 52 13.68 -14.98 9.81
C TYR A 52 12.44 -15.64 9.18
N MET A 53 12.36 -15.72 7.85
CA MET A 53 11.28 -16.45 7.16
C MET A 53 11.24 -17.92 7.55
N GLU A 54 12.40 -18.58 7.54
CA GLU A 54 12.52 -19.99 7.91
C GLU A 54 12.11 -20.23 9.36
N HIS A 55 12.48 -19.32 10.28
CA HIS A 55 12.04 -19.37 11.69
C HIS A 55 10.53 -19.22 11.85
N MET A 56 9.87 -18.48 10.97
CA MET A 56 8.40 -18.31 10.96
C MET A 56 7.68 -19.40 10.15
N GLY A 57 8.39 -20.44 9.70
CA GLY A 57 7.82 -21.57 8.96
C GLY A 57 7.55 -21.29 7.47
N VAL A 58 8.11 -20.21 6.92
CA VAL A 58 8.03 -19.86 5.49
C VAL A 58 9.36 -20.18 4.82
N SER A 59 9.34 -20.86 3.67
CA SER A 59 10.58 -21.17 2.95
C SER A 59 11.32 -19.89 2.55
N GLY A 60 12.60 -19.79 2.90
CA GLY A 60 13.48 -18.70 2.50
C GLY A 60 13.64 -18.55 0.98
N ALA A 61 13.38 -19.61 0.20
CA ALA A 61 13.37 -19.58 -1.25
C ALA A 61 12.29 -18.65 -1.85
N LEU A 62 11.27 -18.28 -1.06
CA LEU A 62 10.23 -17.32 -1.47
C LEU A 62 10.67 -15.86 -1.33
N LEU A 63 11.81 -15.57 -0.68
CA LEU A 63 12.26 -14.20 -0.44
C LEU A 63 12.40 -13.36 -1.73
N PRO A 64 12.94 -13.86 -2.85
CA PRO A 64 12.97 -13.10 -4.10
C PRO A 64 11.56 -12.71 -4.57
N LEU A 65 10.56 -13.59 -4.43
CA LEU A 65 9.18 -13.31 -4.80
C LEU A 65 8.59 -12.21 -3.90
N VAL A 66 8.85 -12.28 -2.58
CA VAL A 66 8.42 -11.25 -1.62
C VAL A 66 9.00 -9.87 -2.00
N ILE A 67 10.30 -9.81 -2.28
CA ILE A 67 10.97 -8.57 -2.71
C ILE A 67 10.36 -8.04 -4.01
N VAL A 68 10.10 -8.89 -4.99
CA VAL A 68 9.46 -8.48 -6.25
C VAL A 68 8.07 -7.93 -6.00
N VAL A 69 7.25 -8.59 -5.19
CA VAL A 69 5.89 -8.11 -4.87
C VAL A 69 5.94 -6.73 -4.22
N GLU A 70 6.82 -6.52 -3.24
CA GLU A 70 6.94 -5.24 -2.53
C GLU A 70 7.51 -4.13 -3.41
N VAL A 71 8.61 -4.40 -4.12
CA VAL A 71 9.29 -3.39 -4.93
C VAL A 71 8.52 -3.09 -6.20
N ALA A 72 8.15 -4.11 -6.98
CA ALA A 72 7.42 -3.91 -8.22
C ALA A 72 6.00 -3.39 -7.95
N GLY A 73 5.33 -3.88 -6.91
CA GLY A 73 4.03 -3.37 -6.48
C GLY A 73 4.10 -1.90 -6.06
N GLY A 74 5.09 -1.53 -5.25
CA GLY A 74 5.32 -0.14 -4.85
C GLY A 74 5.59 0.78 -6.04
N LEU A 75 6.48 0.38 -6.96
CA LEU A 75 6.75 1.14 -8.19
C LEU A 75 5.50 1.27 -9.06
N ALA A 76 4.74 0.20 -9.25
CA ALA A 76 3.50 0.18 -10.01
C ALA A 76 2.48 1.19 -9.43
N LEU A 77 2.36 1.28 -8.10
CA LEU A 77 1.53 2.30 -7.46
C LEU A 77 2.03 3.72 -7.74
N ILE A 78 3.33 4.01 -7.60
CA ILE A 78 3.87 5.35 -7.82
C ILE A 78 3.60 5.84 -9.25
N ILE A 79 3.96 5.03 -10.23
CA ILE A 79 3.76 5.38 -11.64
C ILE A 79 2.27 5.36 -12.01
N GLY A 80 1.45 4.65 -11.24
CA GLY A 80 0.04 4.46 -11.52
C GLY A 80 -0.18 3.46 -12.65
N PHE A 81 0.63 2.41 -12.71
CA PHE A 81 0.49 1.28 -13.64
C PHE A 81 -0.18 0.12 -12.90
N MET A 82 -1.15 -0.54 -13.53
CA MET A 82 -1.97 -1.61 -12.96
C MET A 82 -2.45 -1.33 -11.53
N THR A 83 -2.78 -0.06 -11.21
CA THR A 83 -2.89 0.40 -9.81
C THR A 83 -3.89 -0.41 -8.99
N ARG A 84 -5.01 -0.83 -9.59
CA ARG A 84 -5.97 -1.69 -8.89
C ARG A 84 -5.37 -3.05 -8.58
N LEU A 85 -4.76 -3.71 -9.56
CA LEU A 85 -4.18 -5.04 -9.37
C LEU A 85 -2.97 -4.99 -8.42
N ALA A 86 -2.11 -3.97 -8.55
CA ALA A 86 -1.01 -3.73 -7.62
C ALA A 86 -1.54 -3.49 -6.20
N ALA A 87 -2.58 -2.66 -6.05
CA ALA A 87 -3.17 -2.38 -4.74
C ALA A 87 -3.79 -3.64 -4.10
N LEU A 88 -4.53 -4.43 -4.88
CA LEU A 88 -5.13 -5.67 -4.41
C LEU A 88 -4.06 -6.70 -4.02
N GLY A 89 -3.03 -6.87 -4.85
CA GLY A 89 -1.92 -7.78 -4.57
C GLY A 89 -1.18 -7.41 -3.29
N LEU A 90 -0.85 -6.12 -3.12
CA LEU A 90 -0.21 -5.62 -1.90
C LEU A 90 -1.11 -5.70 -0.67
N ALA A 91 -2.44 -5.56 -0.82
CA ALA A 91 -3.37 -5.67 0.29
C ALA A 91 -3.43 -7.10 0.81
N ILE A 92 -3.54 -8.08 -0.11
CA ILE A 92 -3.49 -9.50 0.22
C ILE A 92 -2.14 -9.85 0.85
N PHE A 93 -1.04 -9.38 0.26
CA PHE A 93 0.30 -9.56 0.80
C PHE A 93 0.41 -9.02 2.24
N SER A 94 -0.08 -7.82 2.53
CA SER A 94 -0.03 -7.25 3.88
C SER A 94 -0.86 -8.03 4.89
N ILE A 95 -2.04 -8.52 4.53
CA ILE A 95 -2.85 -9.36 5.43
C ILE A 95 -2.11 -10.66 5.74
N ILE A 96 -1.55 -11.32 4.73
CA ILE A 96 -0.75 -12.54 4.91
C ILE A 96 0.47 -12.25 5.79
N ALA A 97 1.19 -11.17 5.52
CA ALA A 97 2.37 -10.78 6.29
C ALA A 97 2.03 -10.47 7.76
N ALA A 98 0.92 -9.79 8.02
CA ALA A 98 0.44 -9.53 9.37
C ALA A 98 0.22 -10.84 10.15
N VAL A 99 -0.53 -11.77 9.57
CA VAL A 99 -0.91 -13.03 10.24
C VAL A 99 0.31 -13.91 10.48
N ILE A 100 1.20 -14.05 9.49
CA ILE A 100 2.35 -14.95 9.58
C ILE A 100 3.47 -14.35 10.44
N PHE A 101 3.89 -13.11 10.16
CA PHE A 101 5.10 -12.54 10.77
C PHE A 101 4.83 -11.77 12.06
N HIS A 102 3.60 -11.30 12.27
CA HIS A 102 3.28 -10.31 13.31
C HIS A 102 2.13 -10.72 14.24
N GLY A 103 1.68 -11.98 14.20
CA GLY A 103 0.64 -12.50 15.11
C GLY A 103 1.10 -12.71 16.57
N GLY A 104 2.32 -12.32 16.92
CA GLY A 104 2.91 -12.48 18.24
C GLY A 104 2.31 -11.55 19.30
N GLY A 105 2.53 -11.90 20.58
CA GLY A 105 1.94 -11.21 21.72
C GLY A 105 2.67 -9.95 22.19
N ASP A 106 3.91 -9.71 21.77
CA ASP A 106 4.66 -8.53 22.21
C ASP A 106 4.21 -7.25 21.47
N GLN A 107 4.44 -6.11 22.11
CA GLN A 107 3.98 -4.81 21.64
C GLN A 107 4.50 -4.45 20.24
N THR A 108 5.72 -4.88 19.90
CA THR A 108 6.34 -4.58 18.60
C THR A 108 5.61 -5.34 17.50
N GLN A 109 5.34 -6.63 17.71
CA GLN A 109 4.59 -7.43 16.73
C GLN A 109 3.16 -6.94 16.56
N GLN A 110 2.47 -6.60 17.65
CA GLN A 110 1.13 -6.01 17.56
C GLN A 110 1.12 -4.70 16.75
N THR A 111 2.17 -3.89 16.88
CA THR A 111 2.31 -2.64 16.11
C THR A 111 2.42 -2.93 14.61
N PHE A 112 3.28 -3.88 14.22
CA PHE A 112 3.44 -4.25 12.82
C PHE A 112 2.22 -4.98 12.25
N PHE A 113 1.51 -5.76 13.07
CA PHE A 113 0.23 -6.37 12.70
C PHE A 113 -0.79 -5.31 12.34
N MET A 114 -1.01 -4.34 13.24
CA MET A 114 -1.95 -3.24 13.03
C MET A 114 -1.55 -2.33 11.87
N MET A 115 -0.24 -2.09 11.70
CA MET A 115 0.27 -1.35 10.55
C MET A 115 -0.10 -2.06 9.24
N ASN A 116 0.15 -3.37 9.13
CA ASN A 116 -0.16 -4.12 7.92
C ASN A 116 -1.67 -4.16 7.62
N LEU A 117 -2.53 -4.32 8.64
CA LEU A 117 -3.99 -4.23 8.44
C LEU A 117 -4.44 -2.84 7.98
N SER A 118 -3.87 -1.79 8.58
CA SER A 118 -4.16 -0.40 8.18
C SER A 118 -3.73 -0.13 6.73
N MET A 119 -2.56 -0.64 6.34
CA MET A 119 -2.05 -0.55 4.97
C MET A 119 -2.94 -1.31 3.98
N ALA A 120 -3.38 -2.52 4.33
CA ALA A 120 -4.34 -3.27 3.52
C ALA A 120 -5.66 -2.49 3.34
N GLY A 121 -6.18 -1.84 4.39
CA GLY A 121 -7.35 -0.96 4.29
C GLY A 121 -7.14 0.22 3.34
N GLY A 122 -5.99 0.90 3.43
CA GLY A 122 -5.62 1.99 2.52
C GLY A 122 -5.51 1.53 1.06
N LEU A 123 -4.92 0.36 0.83
CA LEU A 123 -4.80 -0.24 -0.49
C LEU A 123 -6.15 -0.70 -1.06
N LEU A 124 -7.04 -1.26 -0.26
CA LEU A 124 -8.40 -1.60 -0.70
C LEU A 124 -9.19 -0.34 -1.06
N SER A 125 -9.00 0.76 -0.32
CA SER A 125 -9.55 2.05 -0.72
C SER A 125 -8.99 2.50 -2.08
N LEU A 126 -7.69 2.34 -2.31
CA LEU A 126 -7.07 2.66 -3.60
C LEU A 126 -7.56 1.73 -4.73
N PHE A 127 -7.84 0.46 -4.44
CA PHE A 127 -8.47 -0.47 -5.38
C PHE A 127 -9.86 0.02 -5.80
N LEU A 128 -10.69 0.43 -4.85
CA LEU A 128 -12.04 0.96 -5.11
C LEU A 128 -11.99 2.24 -5.95
N HIS A 129 -11.14 3.21 -5.58
CA HIS A 129 -11.12 4.53 -6.21
C HIS A 129 -10.23 4.60 -7.47
N GLY A 130 -9.31 3.67 -7.67
CA GLY A 130 -8.41 3.62 -8.82
C GLY A 130 -7.26 4.63 -8.76
N ALA A 131 -6.53 4.76 -9.88
CA ALA A 131 -5.23 5.45 -9.93
C ALA A 131 -5.29 7.00 -9.95
N GLY A 132 -6.46 7.59 -10.20
CA GLY A 132 -6.63 9.02 -10.44
C GLY A 132 -6.11 9.50 -11.81
N ARG A 133 -6.25 10.80 -12.11
CA ARG A 133 -6.02 11.33 -13.47
C ARG A 133 -4.53 11.47 -13.86
N ILE A 134 -3.59 11.47 -12.91
CA ILE A 134 -2.13 11.44 -13.18
C ILE A 134 -1.63 10.02 -12.91
N ALA A 135 -1.94 9.09 -13.80
CA ALA A 135 -1.54 7.69 -13.72
C ALA A 135 -1.38 7.12 -15.13
N PHE A 136 -0.50 6.14 -15.31
CA PHE A 136 -0.34 5.45 -16.59
C PHE A 136 -1.60 4.65 -16.97
N ASP A 137 -2.26 4.01 -16.01
CA ASP A 137 -3.49 3.24 -16.18
C ASP A 137 -4.75 4.10 -16.20
N ARG A 138 -4.70 5.22 -16.91
CA ARG A 138 -5.82 6.16 -16.94
C ARG A 138 -7.07 5.48 -17.50
N ALA A 139 -8.00 5.15 -16.62
CA ALA A 139 -9.40 4.96 -16.98
C ALA A 139 -9.99 6.35 -17.26
N GLN A 140 -10.54 6.53 -18.46
CA GLN A 140 -11.27 7.72 -18.87
C GLN A 140 -12.52 7.85 -17.97
N PRO A 141 -12.86 9.05 -17.45
CA PRO A 141 -14.12 9.21 -16.74
C PRO A 141 -15.27 9.13 -17.74
N ASP A 142 -16.29 8.33 -17.44
CA ASP A 142 -17.63 8.46 -18.01
C ASP A 142 -18.25 9.83 -17.63
#